data_AF-A0AA36C1Z7-F1
#
_entry.id   AF-A0AA36C1Z7-F1
#
_cell.length_a   1.000
_cell.length_b   1.000
_cell.length_c   1.000
_cell.angle_alpha   90.00
_cell.angle_beta   90.00
_cell.angle_gamma   90.00
#
_symmetry.space_group_name_H-M   'P 1'
#
loop_
_entity.id
_entity.type
_entity.pdbx_description
1 polymer ?
#
loop_
_entity_poly.entity_id
_entity_poly.type
_entity_poly.pdbx_seq_one_letter_code
_entity_poly.pdbx_strand_id
1 'polypeptide(L)'
;MVKQIHLHWVSKKLGGKWQPLGRELEIQQYELDNIRHDYPLDVAEQGFQMLLKWHQRTDPEKRTLRILKEALKGNDCHDALKCLPSEFN
;
A
#
# COMPACT_ATOMS: atom_id res chain seq x y z
N MET A 1 -5.86 4.51 -13.37
CA MET A 1 -5.40 5.54 -12.40
C MET A 1 -5.69 5.05 -10.98
N VAL A 2 -4.68 4.96 -10.11
CA VAL A 2 -4.86 4.54 -8.70
C VAL A 2 -5.57 5.65 -7.93
N LYS A 3 -6.82 5.42 -7.52
CA LYS A 3 -7.58 6.33 -6.64
C LYS A 3 -7.33 6.00 -5.17
N GLN A 4 -7.43 6.99 -4.29
CA GLN A 4 -7.29 6.81 -2.83
C GLN A 4 -8.25 5.76 -2.28
N ILE A 5 -9.45 5.62 -2.87
CA ILE A 5 -10.40 4.58 -2.51
C ILE A 5 -9.81 3.16 -2.64
N HIS A 6 -8.99 2.90 -3.66
CA HIS A 6 -8.39 1.57 -3.81
C HIS A 6 -7.34 1.30 -2.74
N LEU A 7 -6.58 2.33 -2.34
CA LEU A 7 -5.60 2.21 -1.27
C LEU A 7 -6.27 1.90 0.07
N HIS A 8 -7.44 2.49 0.33
CA HIS A 8 -8.22 2.23 1.54
C HIS A 8 -8.73 0.78 1.60
N TRP A 9 -9.19 0.23 0.47
CA TRP A 9 -9.63 -1.16 0.41
C TRP A 9 -8.46 -2.13 0.57
N VAL A 10 -7.34 -1.82 -0.08
CA VAL A 10 -6.09 -2.58 0.03
C VAL A 10 -5.57 -2.55 1.46
N SER A 11 -5.56 -1.40 2.14
CA SER A 11 -5.08 -1.29 3.52
C SER A 11 -5.91 -2.13 4.50
N LYS A 12 -7.24 -2.15 4.33
CA LYS A 12 -8.14 -3.01 5.11
C LYS A 12 -7.83 -4.49 4.95
N LYS A 13 -7.38 -4.90 3.75
CA LYS A 13 -7.01 -6.28 3.43
C LYS A 13 -5.55 -6.62 3.76
N LEU A 14 -4.67 -5.62 3.81
CA LEU A 14 -3.26 -5.78 4.15
C LEU A 14 -3.07 -6.25 5.59
N GLY A 15 -3.90 -5.76 6.52
CA GLY A 15 -3.71 -6.00 7.95
C GLY A 15 -2.26 -5.71 8.34
N GLY A 16 -1.64 -6.58 9.15
CA GLY A 16 -0.25 -6.42 9.61
C GLY A 16 0.85 -6.56 8.54
N LYS A 17 0.50 -6.86 7.27
CA LYS A 17 1.48 -7.04 6.18
C LYS A 17 1.93 -5.72 5.54
N TRP A 18 1.51 -4.58 6.09
CA TRP A 18 1.86 -3.27 5.53
C TRP A 18 3.34 -2.90 5.67
N GLN A 19 4.05 -3.43 6.67
CA GLN A 19 5.49 -3.17 6.83
C GLN A 19 6.35 -3.82 5.74
N PRO A 20 6.26 -5.14 5.48
CA PRO A 20 7.02 -5.75 4.39
C PRO A 20 6.61 -5.20 3.03
N LEU A 21 5.32 -4.88 2.83
CA LEU A 21 4.87 -4.25 1.60
C LEU A 21 5.42 -2.84 1.42
N GLY A 22 5.49 -2.04 2.48
CA GLY A 22 6.11 -0.73 2.44
C GLY A 22 7.59 -0.79 2.06
N ARG A 23 8.31 -1.82 2.54
CA ARG A 23 9.71 -2.06 2.16
C ARG A 23 9.86 -2.41 0.67
N GLU A 24 8.97 -3.24 0.12
CA GLU A 24 8.95 -3.55 -1.32
C GLU A 24 8.61 -2.32 -2.17
N LEU A 25 7.81 -1.40 -1.63
CA LEU A 25 7.49 -0.12 -2.25
C LEU A 25 8.59 0.95 -2.03
N GLU A 26 9.78 0.54 -1.59
CA GLU A 26 10.94 1.39 -1.31
C GLU A 26 10.66 2.51 -0.28
N ILE A 27 9.65 2.33 0.58
CA ILE A 27 9.43 3.20 1.72
C ILE A 27 10.53 2.92 2.75
N GLN A 28 11.14 4.00 3.20
CA GLN A 28 12.21 3.95 4.18
C GLN A 28 11.69 3.41 5.53
N GLN A 29 12.51 2.60 6.19
CA GLN A 29 12.13 1.97 7.46
C GLN A 29 11.75 2.99 8.55
N TYR A 30 12.39 4.16 8.57
CA TYR A 30 12.05 5.23 9.52
C TYR A 30 10.64 5.79 9.28
N GLU A 31 10.15 5.82 8.03
CA GLU A 31 8.79 6.27 7.74
C GLU A 31 7.76 5.23 8.18
N LEU A 32 8.07 3.94 8.01
CA LEU A 32 7.23 2.87 8.53
C LEU A 32 7.17 2.92 10.06
N ASP A 33 8.30 3.15 10.73
CA ASP A 33 8.33 3.26 12.19
C ASP A 33 7.53 4.50 12.68
N ASN A 34 7.64 5.63 11.98
CA ASN A 34 6.85 6.82 12.27
C ASN A 34 5.35 6.57 12.10
N ILE A 35 4.92 5.88 11.04
CA ILE A 35 3.51 5.50 10.84
C ILE A 35 3.02 4.57 11.95
N ARG A 36 3.87 3.61 12.38
CA ARG A 36 3.54 2.73 13.51
C ARG A 36 3.37 3.51 14.81
N HIS A 37 4.21 4.51 15.04
CA HIS A 37 4.14 5.38 16.22
C HIS A 37 2.95 6.34 16.19
N ASP A 38 2.57 6.85 15.01
CA ASP A 38 1.44 7.77 14.83
C ASP A 38 0.08 7.04 14.99
N TYR A 39 0.00 5.80 14.50
CA TYR A 39 -1.24 4.99 14.51
C TYR A 39 -1.07 3.65 15.23
N PRO A 40 -0.67 3.59 16.52
CA PRO A 40 -0.23 2.34 17.17
C PRO A 40 -1.32 1.25 17.27
N LEU A 41 -2.59 1.64 17.32
CA LEU A 41 -3.73 0.73 17.49
C LEU A 41 -4.45 0.39 16.18
N ASP A 42 -4.24 1.18 15.12
CA ASP A 42 -4.99 1.10 13.87
C ASP A 42 -4.13 0.60 12.72
N VAL A 43 -3.95 -0.72 12.66
CA VAL A 43 -3.16 -1.38 11.62
C VAL A 43 -3.70 -1.10 10.20
N ALA A 44 -5.02 -0.95 10.06
CA ALA A 44 -5.64 -0.58 8.79
C ALA A 44 -5.29 0.86 8.38
N GLU A 45 -5.19 1.78 9.33
CA GLU A 45 -4.77 3.17 9.10
C GLU A 45 -3.27 3.24 8.83
N GLN A 46 -2.44 2.47 9.55
CA GLN A 46 -1.02 2.31 9.26
C GLN A 46 -0.78 1.89 7.79
N GLY A 47 -1.52 0.87 7.34
CA GLY A 47 -1.46 0.42 5.95
C GLY A 47 -1.93 1.47 4.96
N PHE A 48 -2.98 2.23 5.30
CA PHE A 48 -3.48 3.30 4.43
C PHE A 48 -2.48 4.43 4.31
N GLN A 49 -1.90 4.88 5.41
CA GLN A 49 -0.89 5.94 5.47
C GLN A 49 0.38 5.55 4.73
N MET A 50 0.83 4.30 4.88
CA MET A 50 1.96 3.76 4.11
C MET A 50 1.67 3.82 2.60
N LEU A 51 0.50 3.34 2.18
CA LEU A 51 0.09 3.35 0.78
C LEU A 51 -0.12 4.77 0.25
N LEU A 52 -0.65 5.67 1.07
CA LEU A 52 -0.85 7.08 0.75
C LEU A 52 0.49 7.80 0.61
N LYS A 53 1.46 7.50 1.48
CA LYS A 53 2.85 7.98 1.37
C LYS A 53 3.49 7.49 0.08
N TRP A 54 3.42 6.19 -0.22
CA TRP A 54 3.90 5.64 -1.49
C TRP A 54 3.23 6.33 -2.69
N HIS A 55 1.91 6.51 -2.62
CA HIS A 55 1.14 7.22 -3.64
C HIS A 55 1.69 8.63 -3.78
N GLN A 56 1.77 9.44 -2.74
CA GLN A 56 2.27 10.82 -2.81
C GLN A 56 3.72 10.94 -3.29
N ARG A 57 4.60 10.00 -2.89
CA ARG A 57 6.03 10.02 -3.26
C ARG A 57 6.30 9.57 -4.69
N THR A 58 5.48 8.67 -5.22
CA THR A 58 5.67 8.11 -6.55
C THR A 58 5.11 9.07 -7.60
N ASP A 59 5.92 9.47 -8.58
CA ASP A 59 5.48 10.28 -9.72
C ASP A 59 4.20 9.70 -10.35
N PRO A 60 3.20 10.52 -10.70
CA PRO A 60 1.94 10.05 -11.27
C PRO A 60 2.12 9.20 -12.55
N GLU A 61 3.22 9.37 -13.28
CA GLU A 61 3.59 8.56 -14.45
C GLU A 61 4.15 7.17 -14.11
N LYS A 62 4.87 7.04 -12.98
CA LYS A 62 5.41 5.75 -12.48
C LYS A 62 4.48 5.05 -11.49
N ARG A 63 3.45 5.75 -11.02
CA ARG A 63 2.44 5.27 -10.06
C ARG A 63 1.46 4.31 -10.72
N THR A 64 1.99 3.21 -11.23
CA THR A 64 1.21 2.22 -11.96
C THR A 64 0.63 1.21 -10.97
N LEU A 65 -0.64 0.85 -11.20
CA LEU A 65 -1.30 -0.33 -10.59
C LEU A 65 -0.41 -1.58 -10.61
N ARG A 66 0.49 -1.68 -11.59
CA ARG A 66 1.43 -2.77 -11.76
C ARG A 66 2.40 -2.91 -10.58
N ILE A 67 3.06 -1.82 -10.13
CA ILE A 67 3.98 -1.86 -8.98
C ILE A 67 3.24 -2.28 -7.72
N LEU A 68 2.06 -1.70 -7.47
CA LEU A 68 1.23 -2.07 -6.33
C LEU A 68 0.76 -3.54 -6.42
N LYS A 69 0.36 -4.01 -7.61
CA LYS A 69 -0.01 -5.42 -7.84
C LYS A 69 1.17 -6.36 -7.64
N GLU A 70 2.37 -6.00 -8.09
CA GLU A 70 3.58 -6.80 -7.92
C GLU A 70 3.96 -6.91 -6.44
N ALA A 71 3.99 -5.81 -5.70
CA ALA A 71 4.24 -5.81 -4.26
C ALA A 71 3.17 -6.60 -3.48
N LEU A 72 1.89 -6.46 -3.86
CA LEU A 72 0.81 -7.24 -3.26
C LEU A 72 0.92 -8.74 -3.57
N LYS A 73 1.36 -9.10 -4.78
CA LYS A 73 1.60 -10.48 -5.18
C LYS A 73 2.80 -11.07 -4.44
N GLY A 74 3.87 -10.29 -4.24
CA GLY A 74 5.04 -10.68 -3.44
C GLY A 74 4.72 -10.89 -1.95
N ASN A 75 3.73 -10.16 -1.42
CA ASN A 75 3.28 -10.25 -0.02
C ASN A 75 2.13 -11.26 0.21
N ASP A 76 1.76 -12.07 -0.79
CA ASP A 76 0.65 -13.03 -0.71
C ASP A 76 -0.68 -12.35 -0.30
N CYS A 77 -0.88 -11.10 -0.74
CA CYS A 77 -2.06 -10.28 -0.46
C CYS A 77 -3.10 -10.42 -1.58
N HIS A 78 -3.51 -11.67 -1.86
CA HIS A 78 -4.45 -12.00 -2.94
C HIS A 78 -5.84 -11.38 -2.76
N ASP A 79 -6.29 -11.19 -1.53
CA ASP A 79 -7.53 -10.49 -1.19
C ASP A 79 -7.51 -9.02 -1.59
N ALA A 80 -6.38 -8.35 -1.36
CA ALA A 80 -6.19 -6.95 -1.71
C ALA A 80 -6.05 -6.78 -3.24
N LEU A 81 -5.44 -7.74 -3.93
CA LEU A 81 -5.39 -7.77 -5.40
C LEU A 81 -6.79 -7.78 -6.03
N LYS A 82 -7.75 -8.51 -5.44
CA LYS A 82 -9.15 -8.54 -5.92
C LYS A 82 -9.88 -7.21 -5.73
N CYS A 83 -9.41 -6.36 -4.81
CA CYS A 83 -10.00 -5.03 -4.58
C CYS A 83 -9.47 -3.97 -5.55
N LEU A 84 -8.43 -4.27 -6.32
CA LEU A 84 -7.91 -3.37 -7.34
C LEU A 84 -8.68 -3.59 -8.65
N PRO A 85 -9.21 -2.53 -9.30
CA PRO A 85 -9.82 -2.69 -10.60
C PRO A 85 -8.79 -3.26 -11.58
N SER A 86 -9.22 -4.27 -12.34
CA SER A 86 -8.42 -4.95 -13.35
C SER A 86 -8.11 -4.07 -14.56
N GLU A 87 -8.66 -2.87 -14.63
CA GLU A 87 -8.51 -1.99 -15.78
C GLU A 87 -7.11 -1.37 -15.79
N PHE A 88 -6.22 -2.00 -16.55
CA PHE A 88 -5.57 -1.45 -17.75
C PHE A 88 -4.78 -2.61 -18.38
N ASN A 89 -5.40 -3.22 -19.40
CA ASN A 89 -4.70 -3.90 -20.49
C ASN A 89 -4.30 -2.85 -21.53
#